data_AF-A0A4P8STC6-F1
#
_entry.id   AF-A0A4P8STC6-F1
#
_cell.length_a   1.000
_cell.length_b   1.000
_cell.length_c   1.000
_cell.angle_alpha   90.00
_cell.angle_beta   90.00
_cell.angle_gamma   90.00
#
_symmetry.space_group_name_H-M   'P 1'
#
loop_
_entity.id
_entity.type
_entity.pdbx_description
1 polymer ?
#
loop_
_entity_poly.entity_id
_entity_poly.type
_entity_poly.pdbx_seq_one_letter_code
_entity_poly.pdbx_strand_id
1 'polypeptide(L)'
;MPFVSRVVTALLAVSALTTAAVGLVPADTASAAPTATASGSRYTPLDTARVFAGTVGTTPVVVPIAGRAGVPADATAVVVNVETEAPTAAGYVRITPAGTDARVALQEFPAGRTISNLATVKLASGGVQVKVSAGSARVYLDVSGYYAADGGSTFTPLPTVRVASPTVGTTPVPVPLAGRGGVPDDATAVVVNVETNAPTADGYTRLTPLGRDASVATQEFTAGRTVSNLAIVRLVDGAAQVRLSRGTATVFMDVAGYYSASSTGSVFVPIDTTRIETGTLGNTPRTVRATGTGGVPGTATAVVANVEVQATSSDGYLRVTPAGQDASVAAQVFRAGEEVSAAVITKVTGSTAARAFQAKVSRGTAVDYVDVSGYFLDGTSASGTGVDVSWPQCGSALPGDAAFAVVGVNGGLANNTNPCLSSQLAWAAQSSGGTSQPTVQLYVNTANPGSRASVWPTSNTLPNGGGTVPNPYGTCTGGYDAACSYVYGWTRAVEDATVRGVSDPSAYRWWLDVETEGTWQADRTQNRADLEGMATYLTSRGAQVGLYSTGYQWNTIVGSVPTSSPLYPLPSWIATGAPTLAAAQQACSGTPLTGGSRIEVTQYVVGGFDRNASCV
;
A
#
# COMPACT_ATOMS: atom_id res chain seq x y z
N MET A 1 63.68 -40.09 45.56
CA MET A 1 62.45 -40.76 45.08
C MET A 1 61.26 -40.02 45.69
N PRO A 2 60.17 -39.67 44.97
CA PRO A 2 59.99 -39.49 43.52
C PRO A 2 59.49 -38.07 43.09
N PHE A 3 59.61 -37.75 41.79
CA PHE A 3 58.77 -36.87 40.91
C PHE A 3 58.11 -35.57 41.45
N VAL A 4 58.46 -34.34 41.00
CA VAL A 4 58.10 -33.63 39.72
C VAL A 4 56.65 -33.07 39.74
N SER A 5 56.31 -31.81 39.38
CA SER A 5 56.94 -30.76 38.53
C SER A 5 56.77 -29.29 39.03
N ARG A 6 56.63 -28.28 38.14
CA ARG A 6 56.40 -26.81 38.37
C ARG A 6 55.29 -26.25 37.44
N VAL A 7 54.68 -25.09 37.78
CA VAL A 7 54.58 -23.84 36.95
C VAL A 7 54.29 -22.63 37.89
N VAL A 8 54.68 -21.43 37.45
CA VAL A 8 54.72 -20.14 38.20
C VAL A 8 53.39 -19.36 38.16
N THR A 9 53.09 -18.61 39.23
CA THR A 9 52.05 -17.56 39.25
C THR A 9 52.68 -16.21 39.58
N ALA A 10 52.34 -15.15 38.83
CA ALA A 10 52.83 -13.79 39.04
C ALA A 10 51.71 -12.84 39.48
N LEU A 11 52.01 -11.89 40.37
CA LEU A 11 51.08 -10.85 40.85
C LEU A 11 50.96 -9.69 39.86
N LEU A 12 49.77 -9.08 39.80
CA LEU A 12 49.59 -7.67 39.44
C LEU A 12 48.45 -7.09 40.31
N ALA A 13 48.72 -5.95 40.96
CA ALA A 13 47.75 -5.23 41.77
C ALA A 13 47.07 -4.13 40.93
N VAL A 14 45.78 -3.88 41.17
CA VAL A 14 45.01 -2.82 40.50
C VAL A 14 44.47 -1.84 41.54
N SER A 15 44.87 -0.58 41.42
CA SER A 15 44.41 0.54 42.24
C SER A 15 43.12 1.14 41.66
N ALA A 16 42.17 1.49 42.53
CA ALA A 16 40.89 2.06 42.15
C ALA A 16 40.98 3.57 41.85
N LEU A 17 40.21 4.04 40.87
CA LEU A 17 39.82 5.45 40.73
C LEU A 17 38.30 5.58 40.82
N THR A 18 37.85 6.55 41.60
CA THR A 18 36.44 6.95 41.74
C THR A 18 36.10 8.05 40.75
N THR A 19 35.04 7.89 39.96
CA THR A 19 34.45 8.94 39.13
C THR A 19 33.18 9.49 39.76
N ALA A 20 33.06 10.82 39.79
CA ALA A 20 31.92 11.51 40.38
C ALA A 20 30.69 11.48 39.45
N ALA A 21 29.50 11.29 40.02
CA ALA A 21 28.24 11.36 39.29
C ALA A 21 27.85 12.83 39.04
N VAL A 22 27.69 13.20 37.78
CA VAL A 22 27.06 14.47 37.38
C VAL A 22 25.55 14.24 37.28
N GLY A 23 24.77 15.01 38.02
CA GLY A 23 23.31 14.90 38.02
C GLY A 23 22.71 15.29 36.67
N LEU A 24 21.97 14.37 36.05
CA LEU A 24 21.15 14.65 34.88
C LEU A 24 19.88 15.39 35.33
N VAL A 25 19.68 16.60 34.78
CA VAL A 25 18.42 17.32 34.87
C VAL A 25 17.34 16.53 34.10
N PRO A 26 16.10 16.38 34.59
CA PRO A 26 15.04 15.77 33.80
C PRO A 26 14.82 16.61 32.54
N ALA A 27 14.89 15.98 31.37
CA ALA A 27 14.47 16.63 30.14
C ALA A 27 12.96 16.88 30.20
N ASP A 28 12.53 18.11 29.88
CA ASP A 28 11.11 18.42 29.71
C ASP A 28 10.46 17.42 28.76
N THR A 29 9.29 16.91 29.15
CA THR A 29 8.49 16.03 28.31
C THR A 29 7.97 16.80 27.10
N ALA A 30 8.77 16.81 26.03
CA ALA A 30 8.27 17.17 24.71
C ALA A 30 7.10 16.23 24.39
N SER A 31 5.89 16.80 24.35
CA SER A 31 4.70 16.06 23.93
C SER A 31 5.00 15.45 22.57
N ALA A 32 4.96 14.12 22.48
CA ALA A 32 5.02 13.47 21.19
C ALA A 32 3.92 14.06 20.31
N ALA A 33 4.29 14.59 19.14
CA ALA A 33 3.29 14.94 18.14
C ALA A 33 2.49 13.67 17.83
N PRO A 34 1.15 13.74 17.71
CA PRO A 34 0.36 12.57 17.41
C PRO A 34 0.84 11.99 16.09
N THR A 35 1.35 10.76 16.12
CA THR A 35 1.69 9.99 14.93
C THR A 35 0.39 9.71 14.20
N ALA A 36 0.10 10.53 13.18
CA ALA A 36 -1.10 10.42 12.37
C ALA A 36 -1.22 8.99 11.82
N THR A 37 -2.22 8.27 12.32
CA THR A 37 -2.72 7.07 11.67
C THR A 37 -3.10 7.44 10.24
N ALA A 38 -2.88 6.54 9.28
CA ALA A 38 -3.24 6.77 7.89
C ALA A 38 -4.77 6.62 7.69
N SER A 39 -5.52 7.51 8.33
CA SER A 39 -6.77 8.00 7.76
C SER A 39 -6.44 8.58 6.38
N GLY A 40 -7.25 8.24 5.39
CA GLY A 40 -7.00 8.72 4.03
C GLY A 40 -7.07 10.25 3.99
N SER A 41 -6.07 10.86 3.38
CA SER A 41 -5.92 12.30 3.30
C SER A 41 -6.78 12.91 2.19
N ARG A 42 -7.32 14.09 2.44
CA ARG A 42 -8.15 14.88 1.52
C ARG A 42 -7.31 15.91 0.78
N TYR A 43 -7.71 16.24 -0.45
CA TYR A 43 -6.97 17.13 -1.34
C TYR A 43 -7.39 18.59 -1.15
N THR A 44 -6.42 19.49 -0.97
CA THR A 44 -6.62 20.93 -1.03
C THR A 44 -5.91 21.50 -2.26
N PRO A 45 -6.65 21.98 -3.27
CA PRO A 45 -6.06 22.62 -4.44
C PRO A 45 -5.50 24.01 -4.09
N LEU A 46 -4.34 24.33 -4.66
CA LEU A 46 -3.69 25.61 -4.53
C LEU A 46 -3.67 26.34 -5.88
N ASP A 47 -3.38 27.64 -5.83
CA ASP A 47 -2.92 28.36 -7.02
C ASP A 47 -1.46 27.94 -7.25
N THR A 48 -1.15 27.39 -8.43
CA THR A 48 0.13 26.71 -8.67
C THR A 48 1.33 27.61 -8.43
N ALA A 49 2.25 27.18 -7.56
CA ALA A 49 3.35 27.99 -7.06
C ALA A 49 4.70 27.26 -7.02
N ARG A 50 5.77 27.96 -7.41
CA ARG A 50 7.14 27.44 -7.40
C ARG A 50 7.71 27.39 -5.99
N VAL A 51 8.02 26.18 -5.51
CA VAL A 51 8.59 25.94 -4.16
C VAL A 51 10.10 25.65 -4.20
N PHE A 52 10.63 25.31 -5.37
CA PHE A 52 12.06 25.07 -5.58
C PHE A 52 12.50 25.49 -6.99
N ALA A 53 13.72 26.00 -7.07
CA ALA A 53 14.47 26.27 -8.28
C ALA A 53 15.96 26.07 -7.96
N GLY A 54 16.63 25.11 -8.61
CA GLY A 54 18.03 24.84 -8.30
C GLY A 54 18.69 23.84 -9.24
N THR A 55 20.01 23.78 -9.23
CA THR A 55 20.76 22.75 -9.96
C THR A 55 20.75 21.45 -9.15
N VAL A 56 20.34 20.36 -9.80
CA VAL A 56 20.28 19.02 -9.22
C VAL A 56 21.23 18.11 -10.00
N GLY A 57 21.98 17.26 -9.27
CA GLY A 57 22.90 16.27 -9.84
C GLY A 57 22.54 14.85 -9.41
N THR A 58 23.53 13.96 -9.40
CA THR A 58 23.37 12.56 -8.98
C THR A 58 23.26 12.36 -7.47
N THR A 59 23.71 13.35 -6.67
CA THR A 59 23.48 13.42 -5.23
C THR A 59 22.06 13.89 -4.93
N PRO A 60 21.27 13.20 -4.07
CA PRO A 60 19.95 13.66 -3.64
C PRO A 60 19.97 15.06 -3.03
N VAL A 61 19.08 15.93 -3.49
CA VAL A 61 18.78 17.24 -2.91
C VAL A 61 17.46 17.14 -2.15
N VAL A 62 17.51 17.25 -0.82
CA VAL A 62 16.29 17.32 0.01
C VAL A 62 15.69 18.73 -0.11
N VAL A 63 14.40 18.79 -0.43
CA VAL A 63 13.62 20.02 -0.59
C VAL A 63 12.52 20.05 0.46
N PRO A 64 12.55 21.00 1.42
CA PRO A 64 11.42 21.24 2.32
C PRO A 64 10.23 21.80 1.54
N ILE A 65 9.04 21.23 1.75
CA ILE A 65 7.79 21.61 1.07
C ILE A 65 6.73 22.10 2.05
N ALA A 66 6.55 21.38 3.16
CA ALA A 66 5.63 21.76 4.23
C ALA A 66 5.99 23.14 4.82
N GLY A 67 4.96 23.94 5.12
CA GLY A 67 5.11 25.33 5.55
C GLY A 67 5.47 26.32 4.42
N ARG A 68 5.44 25.90 3.14
CA ARG A 68 5.74 26.76 1.97
C ARG A 68 4.57 26.82 1.00
N ALA A 69 4.39 27.98 0.36
CA ALA A 69 3.42 28.21 -0.72
C ALA A 69 1.98 27.73 -0.43
N GLY A 70 1.53 27.77 0.83
CA GLY A 70 0.20 27.32 1.23
C GLY A 70 0.08 25.85 1.60
N VAL A 71 1.16 25.06 1.52
CA VAL A 71 1.22 23.70 2.06
C VAL A 71 1.42 23.77 3.58
N PRO A 72 0.54 23.18 4.42
CA PRO A 72 0.67 23.23 5.87
C PRO A 72 1.73 22.25 6.40
N ALA A 73 1.99 22.28 7.71
CA ALA A 73 3.04 21.50 8.36
C ALA A 73 2.72 19.99 8.46
N ASP A 74 1.43 19.66 8.50
CA ASP A 74 0.82 18.34 8.64
C ASP A 74 0.44 17.68 7.30
N ALA A 75 0.81 18.30 6.17
CA ALA A 75 0.58 17.73 4.85
C ALA A 75 1.27 16.36 4.71
N THR A 76 0.51 15.37 4.23
CA THR A 76 0.95 13.97 4.06
C THR A 76 1.54 13.72 2.67
N ALA A 77 1.12 14.49 1.66
CA ALA A 77 1.63 14.43 0.29
C ALA A 77 1.42 15.75 -0.45
N VAL A 78 2.13 15.93 -1.57
CA VAL A 78 1.92 17.06 -2.50
C VAL A 78 1.76 16.61 -3.94
N VAL A 79 1.00 17.40 -4.69
CA VAL A 79 0.88 17.31 -6.15
C VAL A 79 1.78 18.39 -6.75
N VAL A 80 2.79 17.97 -7.51
CA VAL A 80 3.90 18.80 -7.96
C VAL A 80 4.25 18.50 -9.41
N ASN A 81 4.34 19.53 -10.26
CA ASN A 81 4.95 19.39 -11.57
C ASN A 81 6.47 19.51 -11.42
N VAL A 82 7.21 18.58 -12.02
CA VAL A 82 8.68 18.55 -11.98
C VAL A 82 9.22 18.91 -13.36
N GLU A 83 9.71 20.13 -13.50
CA GLU A 83 10.35 20.63 -14.73
C GLU A 83 11.86 20.36 -14.63
N THR A 84 12.42 19.66 -15.63
CA THR A 84 13.87 19.40 -15.73
C THR A 84 14.41 20.14 -16.96
N GLU A 85 15.05 21.28 -16.72
CA GLU A 85 15.57 22.19 -17.74
C GLU A 85 17.03 21.88 -18.09
N ALA A 86 17.29 21.83 -19.40
CA ALA A 86 18.61 21.69 -20.02
C ALA A 86 19.54 20.63 -19.35
N PRO A 87 19.12 19.36 -19.24
CA PRO A 87 19.94 18.30 -18.63
C PRO A 87 21.25 18.09 -19.40
N THR A 88 22.38 18.01 -18.70
CA THR A 88 23.72 17.92 -19.31
C THR A 88 24.08 16.52 -19.82
N ALA A 89 23.27 15.52 -19.51
CA ALA A 89 23.38 14.14 -19.97
C ALA A 89 21.97 13.57 -20.25
N ALA A 90 21.88 12.45 -20.95
CA ALA A 90 20.63 11.67 -21.02
C ALA A 90 20.46 10.84 -19.74
N GLY A 91 19.22 10.61 -19.32
CA GLY A 91 18.89 9.90 -18.09
C GLY A 91 17.50 10.23 -17.56
N TYR A 92 17.26 10.01 -16.28
CA TYR A 92 15.98 10.28 -15.61
C TYR A 92 16.11 11.22 -14.43
N VAL A 93 15.01 11.90 -14.11
CA VAL A 93 14.78 12.56 -12.82
C VAL A 93 13.99 11.64 -11.90
N ARG A 94 14.27 11.68 -10.60
CA ARG A 94 13.46 11.07 -9.55
C ARG A 94 13.03 12.12 -8.55
N ILE A 95 11.78 12.02 -8.10
CA ILE A 95 11.29 12.69 -6.90
C ILE A 95 10.70 11.64 -5.97
N THR A 96 11.12 11.66 -4.71
CA THR A 96 10.73 10.66 -3.70
C THR A 96 10.55 11.31 -2.34
N PRO A 97 10.00 10.61 -1.33
CA PRO A 97 9.97 11.09 0.04
C PRO A 97 11.40 11.36 0.54
N ALA A 98 11.59 12.42 1.32
CA ALA A 98 12.91 12.74 1.86
C ALA A 98 13.48 11.57 2.69
N GLY A 99 14.70 11.14 2.37
CA GLY A 99 15.35 9.96 2.98
C GLY A 99 15.10 8.63 2.26
N THR A 100 14.12 8.53 1.35
CA THR A 100 13.83 7.30 0.60
C THR A 100 14.41 7.38 -0.83
N ASP A 101 15.44 6.59 -1.14
CA ASP A 101 15.99 6.48 -2.51
C ASP A 101 15.32 5.35 -3.31
N ALA A 102 14.09 5.59 -3.77
CA ALA A 102 13.39 4.65 -4.64
C ALA A 102 14.11 4.48 -5.99
N ARG A 103 14.08 3.26 -6.54
CA ARG A 103 14.76 2.92 -7.82
C ARG A 103 13.94 3.26 -9.07
N VAL A 104 12.80 3.92 -8.91
CA VAL A 104 11.82 4.20 -9.96
C VAL A 104 12.04 5.57 -10.59
N ALA A 105 11.93 5.69 -11.91
CA ALA A 105 12.03 6.97 -12.62
C ALA A 105 10.71 7.76 -12.49
N LEU A 106 10.80 9.09 -12.39
CA LEU A 106 9.62 9.95 -12.62
C LEU A 106 9.46 10.22 -14.13
N GLN A 107 10.57 10.53 -14.80
CA GLN A 107 10.56 10.91 -16.21
C GLN A 107 11.96 10.74 -16.81
N GLU A 108 12.01 10.07 -17.95
CA GLU A 108 13.20 9.95 -18.81
C GLU A 108 13.39 11.20 -19.70
N PHE A 109 14.64 11.55 -19.99
CA PHE A 109 15.04 12.66 -20.84
C PHE A 109 16.33 12.40 -21.65
N PRO A 110 16.41 12.91 -22.90
CA PRO A 110 17.68 13.05 -23.60
C PRO A 110 18.41 14.34 -23.17
N ALA A 111 19.72 14.38 -23.35
CA ALA A 111 20.54 15.57 -23.05
C ALA A 111 20.02 16.83 -23.79
N GLY A 112 20.00 17.97 -23.10
CA GLY A 112 19.63 19.28 -23.63
C GLY A 112 18.12 19.52 -23.81
N ARG A 113 17.25 18.50 -23.70
CA ARG A 113 15.80 18.66 -23.88
C ARG A 113 15.11 18.93 -22.55
N THR A 114 14.55 20.14 -22.41
CA THR A 114 13.64 20.47 -21.30
C THR A 114 12.37 19.63 -21.39
N ILE A 115 11.92 19.12 -20.25
CA ILE A 115 10.79 18.19 -20.08
C ILE A 115 10.09 18.45 -18.74
N SER A 116 8.83 18.01 -18.60
CA SER A 116 8.16 17.96 -17.30
C SER A 116 7.14 16.83 -17.20
N ASN A 117 6.93 16.32 -15.99
CA ASN A 117 5.89 15.35 -15.67
C ASN A 117 5.28 15.71 -14.29
N LEU A 118 4.00 15.41 -14.10
CA LEU A 118 3.34 15.54 -12.81
C LEU A 118 3.80 14.44 -11.85
N ALA A 119 3.89 14.73 -10.56
CA ALA A 119 4.08 13.75 -9.51
C ALA A 119 3.07 14.00 -8.38
N THR A 120 2.57 12.92 -7.77
CA THR A 120 2.02 12.98 -6.40
C THR A 120 2.98 12.26 -5.50
N VAL A 121 3.53 12.95 -4.50
CA VAL A 121 4.66 12.47 -3.69
C VAL A 121 4.32 12.59 -2.21
N LYS A 122 4.46 11.48 -1.49
CA LYS A 122 4.40 11.43 -0.02
C LYS A 122 5.47 12.36 0.58
N LEU A 123 5.09 13.16 1.57
CA LEU A 123 6.04 13.96 2.35
C LEU A 123 6.63 13.10 3.48
N ALA A 124 7.94 13.20 3.68
CA ALA A 124 8.63 12.66 4.85
C ALA A 124 9.30 13.82 5.59
N SER A 125 8.99 14.00 6.88
CA SER A 125 9.43 15.16 7.68
C SER A 125 9.17 16.52 6.98
N GLY A 126 8.03 16.63 6.28
CA GLY A 126 7.65 17.82 5.52
C GLY A 126 8.42 18.07 4.21
N GLY A 127 9.25 17.12 3.77
CA GLY A 127 10.09 17.26 2.58
C GLY A 127 9.97 16.13 1.55
N VAL A 128 10.46 16.43 0.36
CA VAL A 128 10.77 15.48 -0.72
C VAL A 128 12.28 15.49 -0.98
N GLN A 129 12.78 14.57 -1.80
CA GLN A 129 14.13 14.66 -2.35
C GLN A 129 14.12 14.46 -3.86
N VAL A 130 15.05 15.11 -4.55
CA VAL A 130 15.19 15.06 -6.02
C VAL A 130 16.62 14.71 -6.42
N LYS A 131 16.79 13.87 -7.45
CA LYS A 131 18.07 13.68 -8.15
C LYS A 131 17.89 13.38 -9.63
N VAL A 132 18.95 13.54 -10.41
CA VAL A 132 19.06 12.99 -11.77
C VAL A 132 19.96 11.75 -11.79
N SER A 133 19.83 10.89 -12.79
CA SER A 133 20.64 9.66 -12.91
C SER A 133 22.07 9.90 -13.38
N ALA A 134 22.28 10.92 -14.22
CA ALA A 134 23.56 11.29 -14.80
C ALA A 134 23.65 12.80 -15.00
N GLY A 135 24.87 13.33 -14.97
CA GLY A 135 25.13 14.76 -15.16
C GLY A 135 24.44 15.63 -14.12
N SER A 136 23.84 16.72 -14.59
CA SER A 136 23.08 17.69 -13.82
C SER A 136 22.02 18.37 -14.69
N ALA A 137 20.99 18.91 -14.05
CA ALA A 137 19.95 19.72 -14.70
C ALA A 137 19.54 20.87 -13.77
N ARG A 138 18.91 21.91 -14.32
CA ARG A 138 18.15 22.85 -13.49
C ARG A 138 16.77 22.23 -13.26
N VAL A 139 16.37 22.05 -12.01
CA VAL A 139 15.06 21.50 -11.67
C VAL A 139 14.21 22.57 -11.01
N TYR A 140 12.94 22.60 -11.40
CA TYR A 140 11.91 23.40 -10.74
C TYR A 140 10.80 22.48 -10.23
N LEU A 141 10.29 22.81 -9.03
CA LEU A 141 9.14 22.13 -8.43
C LEU A 141 8.01 23.13 -8.26
N ASP A 142 6.90 22.87 -8.92
CA ASP A 142 5.72 23.73 -8.89
C ASP A 142 4.52 22.96 -8.31
N VAL A 143 4.09 23.34 -7.11
CA VAL A 143 3.03 22.65 -6.36
C VAL A 143 1.66 23.21 -6.76
N SER A 144 0.72 22.34 -7.15
CA SER A 144 -0.68 22.70 -7.46
C SER A 144 -1.69 22.28 -6.38
N GLY A 145 -1.24 21.56 -5.36
CA GLY A 145 -2.05 21.23 -4.20
C GLY A 145 -1.37 20.25 -3.25
N TYR A 146 -2.01 19.98 -2.12
CA TYR A 146 -1.51 19.06 -1.10
C TYR A 146 -2.62 18.15 -0.57
N TYR A 147 -2.20 17.08 0.11
CA TYR A 147 -3.06 16.21 0.89
C TYR A 147 -2.75 16.37 2.38
N ALA A 148 -3.79 16.40 3.21
CA ALA A 148 -3.70 16.37 4.68
C ALA A 148 -4.83 15.51 5.25
N ALA A 149 -4.72 15.10 6.52
CA ALA A 149 -5.77 14.29 7.17
C ALA A 149 -7.08 15.09 7.32
N ASP A 150 -6.97 16.34 7.76
CA ASP A 150 -8.11 17.21 8.07
C ASP A 150 -8.40 18.25 6.97
N GLY A 151 -9.69 18.46 6.70
CA GLY A 151 -10.18 19.45 5.73
C GLY A 151 -9.95 19.07 4.26
N GLY A 152 -10.47 19.87 3.33
CA GLY A 152 -10.30 19.63 1.89
C GLY A 152 -11.28 18.65 1.25
N SER A 153 -11.00 18.30 0.00
CA SER A 153 -11.91 17.63 -0.94
C SER A 153 -11.59 16.15 -1.14
N THR A 154 -12.62 15.34 -1.36
CA THR A 154 -12.49 13.93 -1.79
C THR A 154 -12.41 13.80 -3.30
N PHE A 155 -11.71 12.79 -3.79
CA PHE A 155 -11.58 12.45 -5.21
C PHE A 155 -12.71 11.53 -5.71
N THR A 156 -13.20 11.77 -6.92
CA THR A 156 -14.08 10.84 -7.64
C THR A 156 -13.45 10.50 -9.00
N PRO A 157 -13.02 9.23 -9.22
CA PRO A 157 -12.48 8.79 -10.50
C PRO A 157 -13.59 8.62 -11.55
N LEU A 158 -13.35 9.14 -12.75
CA LEU A 158 -14.25 9.07 -13.90
C LEU A 158 -13.65 8.21 -15.03
N PRO A 159 -14.47 7.62 -15.91
CA PRO A 159 -14.02 7.17 -17.22
C PRO A 159 -13.40 8.34 -18.01
N THR A 160 -12.23 8.15 -18.60
CA THR A 160 -11.51 9.25 -19.27
C THR A 160 -12.30 9.79 -20.46
N VAL A 161 -12.61 11.10 -20.47
CA VAL A 161 -13.47 11.72 -21.50
C VAL A 161 -12.99 13.10 -21.92
N ARG A 162 -13.02 13.37 -23.23
CA ARG A 162 -12.69 14.68 -23.82
C ARG A 162 -13.80 15.69 -23.57
N VAL A 163 -13.49 16.77 -22.85
CA VAL A 163 -14.48 17.82 -22.49
C VAL A 163 -14.24 19.15 -23.19
N ALA A 164 -13.05 19.37 -23.75
CA ALA A 164 -12.73 20.54 -24.56
C ALA A 164 -11.61 20.28 -25.58
N SER A 165 -11.61 21.06 -26.66
CA SER A 165 -10.59 21.05 -27.71
C SER A 165 -10.30 22.45 -28.29
N PRO A 166 -10.06 23.48 -27.46
CA PRO A 166 -9.83 24.85 -27.95
C PRO A 166 -8.57 24.96 -28.83
N THR A 167 -8.62 25.88 -29.79
CA THR A 167 -7.41 26.45 -30.37
C THR A 167 -6.85 27.47 -29.39
N VAL A 168 -5.59 27.32 -29.00
CA VAL A 168 -4.94 28.10 -27.95
C VAL A 168 -3.70 28.80 -28.52
N GLY A 169 -3.47 30.04 -28.11
CA GLY A 169 -2.27 30.82 -28.40
C GLY A 169 -1.72 31.48 -27.13
N THR A 170 -1.10 32.65 -27.26
CA THR A 170 -0.47 33.36 -26.13
C THR A 170 -1.45 34.05 -25.17
N THR A 171 -2.68 34.30 -25.62
CA THR A 171 -3.79 34.83 -24.80
C THR A 171 -4.46 33.70 -24.00
N PRO A 172 -4.74 33.87 -22.69
CA PRO A 172 -5.55 32.93 -21.92
C PRO A 172 -6.91 32.63 -22.55
N VAL A 173 -7.22 31.34 -22.70
CA VAL A 173 -8.52 30.82 -23.14
C VAL A 173 -9.22 30.18 -21.93
N PRO A 174 -10.35 30.73 -21.46
CA PRO A 174 -11.18 30.09 -20.45
C PRO A 174 -11.74 28.74 -20.94
N VAL A 175 -11.69 27.73 -20.09
CA VAL A 175 -12.21 26.37 -20.35
C VAL A 175 -13.14 25.98 -19.20
N PRO A 176 -14.46 25.99 -19.40
CA PRO A 176 -15.41 25.42 -18.46
C PRO A 176 -15.19 23.90 -18.35
N LEU A 177 -15.07 23.39 -17.13
CA LEU A 177 -14.82 21.98 -16.82
C LEU A 177 -15.93 21.39 -15.94
N ALA A 178 -16.47 22.16 -15.01
CA ALA A 178 -17.67 21.81 -14.25
C ALA A 178 -18.89 21.67 -15.18
N GLY A 179 -19.84 20.81 -14.80
CA GLY A 179 -21.01 20.46 -15.59
C GLY A 179 -20.69 19.63 -16.86
N ARG A 180 -19.44 19.16 -17.04
CA ARG A 180 -19.00 18.43 -18.24
C ARG A 180 -18.31 17.12 -17.90
N GLY A 181 -18.49 16.10 -18.75
CA GLY A 181 -17.78 14.82 -18.63
C GLY A 181 -18.00 14.05 -17.32
N GLY A 182 -19.03 14.38 -16.54
CA GLY A 182 -19.27 13.81 -15.20
C GLY A 182 -18.67 14.61 -14.04
N VAL A 183 -18.05 15.77 -14.30
CA VAL A 183 -17.64 16.73 -13.27
C VAL A 183 -18.87 17.54 -12.81
N PRO A 184 -19.21 17.57 -11.50
CA PRO A 184 -20.33 18.34 -10.98
C PRO A 184 -20.00 19.84 -10.86
N ASP A 185 -21.03 20.65 -10.63
CA ASP A 185 -20.91 22.12 -10.53
C ASP A 185 -20.17 22.59 -9.25
N ASP A 186 -20.12 21.74 -8.21
CA ASP A 186 -19.44 21.99 -6.94
C ASP A 186 -17.99 21.47 -6.90
N ALA A 187 -17.44 21.03 -8.04
CA ALA A 187 -16.07 20.54 -8.12
C ALA A 187 -15.05 21.64 -7.78
N THR A 188 -14.15 21.35 -6.85
CA THR A 188 -13.09 22.25 -6.37
C THR A 188 -11.83 22.17 -7.23
N ALA A 189 -11.58 21.01 -7.84
CA ALA A 189 -10.48 20.77 -8.77
C ALA A 189 -10.79 19.61 -9.72
N VAL A 190 -10.07 19.55 -10.85
CA VAL A 190 -10.23 18.51 -11.88
C VAL A 190 -8.88 17.88 -12.21
N VAL A 191 -8.87 16.56 -12.33
CA VAL A 191 -7.76 15.77 -12.89
C VAL A 191 -7.97 15.70 -14.40
N VAL A 192 -7.08 16.32 -15.16
CA VAL A 192 -7.18 16.47 -16.61
C VAL A 192 -5.85 16.17 -17.28
N ASN A 193 -5.87 15.32 -18.30
CA ASN A 193 -4.76 15.17 -19.22
C ASN A 193 -4.83 16.28 -20.28
N VAL A 194 -3.71 16.98 -20.47
CA VAL A 194 -3.59 18.13 -21.36
C VAL A 194 -2.75 17.71 -22.57
N GLU A 195 -3.37 17.48 -23.71
CA GLU A 195 -2.64 17.16 -24.95
C GLU A 195 -2.47 18.42 -25.80
N THR A 196 -1.24 18.89 -26.01
CA THR A 196 -0.95 20.03 -26.89
C THR A 196 -0.57 19.50 -28.26
N ASN A 197 -1.51 19.54 -29.19
CA ASN A 197 -1.41 18.89 -30.48
C ASN A 197 -0.86 19.83 -31.57
N ALA A 198 0.21 19.37 -32.24
CA ALA A 198 0.89 20.03 -33.34
C ALA A 198 1.15 21.55 -33.13
N PRO A 199 1.87 21.94 -32.06
CA PRO A 199 2.18 23.35 -31.79
C PRO A 199 3.02 23.99 -32.90
N THR A 200 2.74 25.24 -33.25
CA THR A 200 3.41 25.94 -34.38
C THR A 200 4.77 26.56 -34.04
N ALA A 201 5.22 26.48 -32.79
CA ALA A 201 6.51 26.97 -32.31
C ALA A 201 7.03 26.09 -31.16
N ASP A 202 8.28 26.28 -30.73
CA ASP A 202 8.77 25.75 -29.46
C ASP A 202 8.26 26.60 -28.29
N GLY A 203 7.93 25.96 -27.16
CA GLY A 203 7.36 26.66 -26.01
C GLY A 203 6.79 25.71 -24.95
N TYR A 204 5.87 26.23 -24.15
CA TYR A 204 5.20 25.49 -23.09
C TYR A 204 3.73 25.85 -22.98
N THR A 205 2.94 24.90 -22.48
CA THR A 205 1.52 25.07 -22.16
C THR A 205 1.40 25.40 -20.68
N ARG A 206 0.56 26.39 -20.34
CA ARG A 206 0.13 26.67 -18.96
C ARG A 206 -1.35 26.33 -18.83
N LEU A 207 -1.70 25.50 -17.85
CA LEU A 207 -3.05 25.31 -17.33
C LEU A 207 -3.10 25.90 -15.91
N THR A 208 -4.03 26.81 -15.68
CA THR A 208 -4.13 27.60 -14.44
C THR A 208 -5.59 27.79 -14.02
N PRO A 209 -5.88 28.14 -12.74
CA PRO A 209 -7.23 28.53 -12.33
C PRO A 209 -7.71 29.76 -13.13
N LEU A 210 -9.02 29.89 -13.37
CA LEU A 210 -9.55 31.04 -14.12
C LEU A 210 -9.15 32.37 -13.44
N GLY A 211 -8.68 33.33 -14.25
CA GLY A 211 -8.22 34.64 -13.77
C GLY A 211 -6.85 34.63 -13.07
N ARG A 212 -6.14 33.49 -13.01
CA ARG A 212 -4.78 33.37 -12.44
C ARG A 212 -3.78 33.04 -13.55
N ASP A 213 -2.71 33.82 -13.68
CA ASP A 213 -1.68 33.58 -14.70
C ASP A 213 -0.30 33.40 -14.06
N ALA A 214 -0.15 32.31 -13.31
CA ALA A 214 1.13 31.92 -12.70
C ALA A 214 2.16 31.60 -13.79
N SER A 215 3.43 31.95 -13.55
CA SER A 215 4.53 31.70 -14.50
C SER A 215 5.04 30.24 -14.50
N VAL A 216 4.19 29.29 -14.11
CA VAL A 216 4.47 27.83 -14.03
C VAL A 216 4.11 27.13 -15.34
N ALA A 217 4.99 26.27 -15.84
CA ALA A 217 4.71 25.42 -17.00
C ALA A 217 3.94 24.16 -16.57
N THR A 218 3.00 23.72 -17.41
CA THR A 218 2.32 22.41 -17.28
C THR A 218 3.01 21.37 -18.14
N GLN A 219 3.43 21.73 -19.35
CA GLN A 219 4.26 20.88 -20.21
C GLN A 219 5.06 21.68 -21.23
N GLU A 220 6.27 21.21 -21.49
CA GLU A 220 7.18 21.71 -22.52
C GLU A 220 6.93 21.00 -23.87
N PHE A 221 7.04 21.74 -24.97
CA PHE A 221 6.85 21.21 -26.32
C PHE A 221 7.82 21.82 -27.34
N THR A 222 8.07 21.06 -28.41
CA THR A 222 8.76 21.53 -29.61
C THR A 222 7.80 21.60 -30.79
N ALA A 223 8.10 22.47 -31.76
CA ALA A 223 7.24 22.71 -32.92
C ALA A 223 6.90 21.40 -33.66
N GLY A 224 5.61 21.19 -33.94
CA GLY A 224 5.07 19.99 -34.57
C GLY A 224 5.09 18.71 -33.72
N ARG A 225 5.60 18.73 -32.48
CA ARG A 225 5.58 17.58 -31.57
C ARG A 225 4.37 17.65 -30.64
N THR A 226 3.38 16.80 -30.88
CA THR A 226 2.31 16.56 -29.90
C THR A 226 2.87 15.90 -28.65
N VAL A 227 2.48 16.41 -27.48
CA VAL A 227 2.85 15.93 -26.14
C VAL A 227 1.62 15.93 -25.23
N SER A 228 1.65 15.12 -24.17
CA SER A 228 0.63 15.11 -23.11
C SER A 228 1.26 15.12 -21.72
N ASN A 229 0.56 15.70 -20.75
CA ASN A 229 0.89 15.59 -19.33
C ASN A 229 -0.41 15.65 -18.52
N LEU A 230 -0.44 14.92 -17.41
CA LEU A 230 -1.53 15.03 -16.45
C LEU A 230 -1.38 16.33 -15.65
N ALA A 231 -2.50 16.95 -15.31
CA ALA A 231 -2.55 18.08 -14.41
C ALA A 231 -3.71 17.93 -13.44
N ILE A 232 -3.55 18.49 -12.24
CA ILE A 232 -4.66 18.74 -11.33
C ILE A 232 -4.78 20.25 -11.18
N VAL A 233 -5.90 20.80 -11.65
CA VAL A 233 -6.15 22.25 -11.66
C VAL A 233 -7.33 22.59 -10.77
N ARG A 234 -7.16 23.63 -9.93
CA ARG A 234 -8.23 24.25 -9.15
C ARG A 234 -9.26 24.89 -10.09
N LEU A 235 -10.55 24.70 -9.80
CA LEU A 235 -11.60 25.44 -10.50
C LEU A 235 -11.89 26.78 -9.83
N VAL A 236 -12.18 27.78 -10.65
CA VAL A 236 -12.76 29.08 -10.26
C VAL A 236 -13.94 29.31 -11.19
N ASP A 237 -15.12 29.56 -10.63
CA ASP A 237 -16.40 29.66 -11.35
C ASP A 237 -16.66 28.48 -12.31
N GLY A 238 -16.32 27.26 -11.87
CA GLY A 238 -16.46 26.02 -12.65
C GLY A 238 -15.46 25.85 -13.81
N ALA A 239 -14.48 26.74 -13.93
CA ALA A 239 -13.56 26.79 -15.06
C ALA A 239 -12.07 26.85 -14.66
N ALA A 240 -11.24 26.49 -15.63
CA ALA A 240 -9.80 26.77 -15.65
C ALA A 240 -9.49 27.67 -16.86
N GLN A 241 -8.22 28.03 -17.07
CA GLN A 241 -7.77 28.69 -18.28
C GLN A 241 -6.46 28.09 -18.80
N VAL A 242 -6.30 28.08 -20.12
CA VAL A 242 -5.13 27.54 -20.82
C VAL A 242 -4.49 28.58 -21.73
N ARG A 243 -3.15 28.62 -21.79
CA ARG A 243 -2.39 29.39 -22.79
C ARG A 243 -1.09 28.70 -23.18
N LEU A 244 -0.52 29.12 -24.31
CA LEU A 244 0.82 28.76 -24.74
C LEU A 244 1.80 29.92 -24.47
N SER A 245 3.09 29.63 -24.36
CA SER A 245 4.13 30.66 -24.27
C SER A 245 4.40 31.36 -25.61
N ARG A 246 4.28 30.60 -26.70
CA ARG A 246 4.54 30.99 -28.09
C ARG A 246 3.69 30.14 -29.03
N GLY A 247 3.49 30.65 -30.25
CA GLY A 247 2.76 29.94 -31.31
C GLY A 247 1.29 29.69 -30.98
N THR A 248 0.76 28.66 -31.62
CA THR A 248 -0.63 28.20 -31.54
C THR A 248 -0.69 26.68 -31.61
N ALA A 249 -1.70 26.07 -30.99
CA ALA A 249 -1.96 24.64 -31.02
C ALA A 249 -3.46 24.37 -30.84
N THR A 250 -3.91 23.16 -31.17
CA THR A 250 -5.15 22.63 -30.57
C THR A 250 -4.77 22.00 -29.24
N VAL A 251 -5.38 22.43 -28.14
CA VAL A 251 -5.20 21.77 -26.84
C VAL A 251 -6.42 20.92 -26.55
N PHE A 252 -6.24 19.63 -26.33
CA PHE A 252 -7.30 18.75 -25.85
C PHE A 252 -7.25 18.62 -24.34
N MET A 253 -8.43 18.61 -23.73
CA MET A 253 -8.63 18.51 -22.28
C MET A 253 -9.45 17.26 -22.00
N ASP A 254 -8.80 16.24 -21.46
CA ASP A 254 -9.40 14.93 -21.20
C ASP A 254 -9.48 14.67 -19.69
N VAL A 255 -10.69 14.66 -19.13
CA VAL A 255 -10.93 14.53 -17.69
C VAL A 255 -10.84 13.05 -17.28
N ALA A 256 -10.10 12.77 -16.21
CA ALA A 256 -9.99 11.44 -15.56
C ALA A 256 -10.64 11.39 -14.16
N GLY A 257 -11.04 12.53 -13.60
CA GLY A 257 -11.72 12.61 -12.31
C GLY A 257 -11.81 14.03 -11.78
N TYR A 258 -12.48 14.21 -10.65
CA TYR A 258 -12.64 15.51 -9.99
C TYR A 258 -12.48 15.40 -8.47
N TYR A 259 -12.29 16.55 -7.83
CA TYR A 259 -12.37 16.71 -6.39
C TYR A 259 -13.57 17.58 -6.04
N SER A 260 -14.29 17.23 -4.97
CA SER A 260 -15.37 18.05 -4.41
C SER A 260 -15.36 17.99 -2.87
N ALA A 261 -16.05 18.92 -2.22
CA ALA A 261 -16.16 19.00 -0.76
C ALA A 261 -17.06 17.92 -0.13
N SER A 262 -17.26 16.78 -0.81
CA SER A 262 -18.08 15.67 -0.33
C SER A 262 -17.44 14.91 0.85
N SER A 263 -18.27 14.26 1.65
CA SER A 263 -17.85 13.25 2.62
C SER A 263 -17.72 11.85 2.01
N THR A 264 -18.35 11.58 0.86
CA THR A 264 -18.53 10.24 0.27
C THR A 264 -17.64 9.94 -0.93
N GLY A 265 -16.79 10.89 -1.38
CA GLY A 265 -15.79 10.59 -2.38
C GLY A 265 -14.61 9.83 -1.77
N SER A 266 -13.63 9.46 -2.59
CA SER A 266 -12.45 8.73 -2.14
C SER A 266 -11.38 9.63 -1.51
N VAL A 267 -10.64 9.08 -0.55
CA VAL A 267 -9.54 9.72 0.18
C VAL A 267 -8.19 9.07 -0.22
N PHE A 268 -7.11 9.85 -0.23
CA PHE A 268 -5.80 9.42 -0.74
C PHE A 268 -4.90 8.88 0.37
N VAL A 269 -4.31 7.71 0.15
CA VAL A 269 -3.25 7.15 0.99
C VAL A 269 -1.92 7.20 0.21
N PRO A 270 -0.99 8.09 0.60
CA PRO A 270 0.31 8.17 -0.02
C PRO A 270 1.23 7.04 0.46
N ILE A 271 1.97 6.42 -0.47
CA ILE A 271 2.96 5.37 -0.17
C ILE A 271 4.36 5.77 -0.64
N ASP A 272 5.36 4.99 -0.25
CA ASP A 272 6.69 5.08 -0.86
C ASP A 272 6.62 4.44 -2.25
N THR A 273 7.07 5.17 -3.29
CA THR A 273 6.79 4.79 -4.68
C THR A 273 7.34 3.41 -5.02
N THR A 274 6.45 2.49 -5.41
CA THR A 274 6.74 1.05 -5.56
C THR A 274 6.31 0.53 -6.92
N ARG A 275 7.19 -0.25 -7.57
CA ARG A 275 6.89 -0.93 -8.84
C ARG A 275 5.90 -2.08 -8.60
N ILE A 276 4.76 -2.05 -9.27
CA ILE A 276 3.75 -3.12 -9.20
C ILE A 276 3.76 -4.04 -10.41
N GLU A 277 4.30 -3.59 -11.55
CA GLU A 277 4.30 -4.36 -12.80
C GLU A 277 5.50 -4.01 -13.68
N THR A 278 5.94 -4.98 -14.47
CA THR A 278 6.79 -4.80 -15.66
C THR A 278 6.26 -5.73 -16.76
N GLY A 279 6.32 -5.34 -18.03
CA GLY A 279 6.17 -6.30 -19.12
C GLY A 279 6.11 -5.67 -20.50
N THR A 280 5.25 -6.20 -21.36
CA THR A 280 5.11 -5.78 -22.76
C THR A 280 3.68 -5.36 -23.05
N LEU A 281 3.52 -4.20 -23.68
CA LEU A 281 2.27 -3.70 -24.24
C LEU A 281 2.25 -3.92 -25.75
N GLY A 282 1.06 -4.19 -26.28
CA GLY A 282 0.72 -4.14 -27.71
C GLY A 282 -0.53 -3.29 -27.93
N ASN A 283 -1.20 -3.51 -29.06
CA ASN A 283 -2.46 -2.82 -29.41
C ASN A 283 -3.72 -3.39 -28.73
N THR A 284 -3.62 -4.56 -28.10
CA THR A 284 -4.66 -5.18 -27.26
C THR A 284 -4.51 -4.71 -25.81
N PRO A 285 -5.59 -4.32 -25.10
CA PRO A 285 -5.54 -4.01 -23.67
C PRO A 285 -4.95 -5.15 -22.84
N ARG A 286 -3.88 -4.87 -22.11
CA ARG A 286 -3.34 -5.74 -21.04
C ARG A 286 -3.90 -5.27 -19.71
N THR A 287 -4.41 -6.21 -18.91
CA THR A 287 -4.83 -5.93 -17.53
C THR A 287 -3.62 -5.86 -16.62
N VAL A 288 -3.51 -4.81 -15.81
CA VAL A 288 -2.46 -4.61 -14.80
C VAL A 288 -3.09 -4.70 -13.42
N ARG A 289 -2.72 -5.73 -12.65
CA ARG A 289 -3.25 -5.93 -11.30
C ARG A 289 -2.70 -4.86 -10.36
N ALA A 290 -3.61 -4.06 -9.83
CA ALA A 290 -3.27 -2.96 -8.94
C ALA A 290 -3.35 -3.34 -7.46
N THR A 291 -4.22 -4.27 -7.04
CA THR A 291 -4.42 -4.59 -5.62
C THR A 291 -3.79 -5.90 -5.19
N GLY A 292 -3.27 -5.93 -3.95
CA GLY A 292 -2.38 -6.98 -3.46
C GLY A 292 -0.94 -6.88 -4.02
N THR A 293 -0.63 -5.79 -4.72
CA THR A 293 0.70 -5.48 -5.27
C THR A 293 1.17 -4.12 -4.74
N GLY A 294 2.45 -4.01 -4.39
CA GLY A 294 3.09 -2.75 -3.98
C GLY A 294 2.40 -1.95 -2.88
N GLY A 295 1.73 -2.59 -1.92
CA GLY A 295 1.05 -1.93 -0.82
C GLY A 295 -0.34 -1.37 -1.10
N VAL A 296 -0.92 -1.62 -2.27
CA VAL A 296 -2.28 -1.20 -2.60
C VAL A 296 -3.30 -2.25 -2.12
N PRO A 297 -4.24 -1.91 -1.22
CA PRO A 297 -5.23 -2.83 -0.66
C PRO A 297 -6.37 -3.12 -1.65
N GLY A 298 -7.07 -4.25 -1.48
CA GLY A 298 -8.17 -4.68 -2.36
C GLY A 298 -9.42 -3.79 -2.36
N THR A 299 -9.54 -2.86 -1.43
CA THR A 299 -10.57 -1.81 -1.43
C THR A 299 -10.17 -0.50 -2.09
N ALA A 300 -8.99 -0.42 -2.71
CA ALA A 300 -8.63 0.74 -3.52
C ALA A 300 -9.68 1.01 -4.62
N THR A 301 -10.09 2.26 -4.76
CA THR A 301 -11.05 2.73 -5.78
C THR A 301 -10.31 3.26 -7.02
N ALA A 302 -9.12 3.82 -6.83
CA ALA A 302 -8.21 4.28 -7.87
C ALA A 302 -6.75 4.20 -7.38
N VAL A 303 -5.78 4.27 -8.32
CA VAL A 303 -4.34 4.39 -8.02
C VAL A 303 -3.76 5.64 -8.66
N VAL A 304 -2.74 6.21 -8.02
CA VAL A 304 -1.85 7.23 -8.59
C VAL A 304 -0.54 6.54 -8.96
N ALA A 305 -0.22 6.53 -10.25
CA ALA A 305 0.96 5.86 -10.78
C ALA A 305 1.70 6.73 -11.78
N ASN A 306 2.98 6.43 -11.96
CA ASN A 306 3.73 6.79 -13.16
C ASN A 306 3.82 5.53 -14.03
N VAL A 307 3.40 5.64 -15.30
CA VAL A 307 3.55 4.57 -16.29
C VAL A 307 4.61 4.99 -17.30
N GLU A 308 5.71 4.26 -17.29
CA GLU A 308 6.84 4.43 -18.18
C GLU A 308 6.69 3.46 -19.35
N VAL A 309 6.97 3.91 -20.57
CA VAL A 309 7.11 3.02 -21.74
C VAL A 309 8.45 3.25 -22.44
N GLN A 310 9.14 2.15 -22.70
CA GLN A 310 10.43 2.09 -23.39
C GLN A 310 10.35 1.15 -24.62
N ALA A 311 11.42 1.11 -25.42
CA ALA A 311 11.55 0.20 -26.57
C ALA A 311 10.35 0.23 -27.54
N THR A 312 9.77 1.42 -27.74
CA THR A 312 8.57 1.68 -28.54
C THR A 312 8.82 1.36 -30.02
N SER A 313 8.11 0.40 -30.59
CA SER A 313 8.43 -0.12 -31.95
C SER A 313 7.83 0.71 -33.10
N SER A 314 7.06 1.76 -32.80
CA SER A 314 6.32 2.57 -33.77
C SER A 314 5.89 3.89 -33.12
N ASP A 315 5.67 4.93 -33.94
CA ASP A 315 5.01 6.16 -33.48
C ASP A 315 3.58 5.85 -33.00
N GLY A 316 3.22 6.37 -31.84
CA GLY A 316 1.97 6.03 -31.18
C GLY A 316 1.73 6.80 -29.88
N TYR A 317 0.87 6.24 -29.05
CA TYR A 317 0.56 6.77 -27.73
C TYR A 317 0.18 5.65 -26.77
N LEU A 318 0.50 5.87 -25.49
CA LEU A 318 0.09 5.04 -24.36
C LEU A 318 -1.37 5.37 -24.02
N ARG A 319 -2.15 4.34 -23.70
CA ARG A 319 -3.44 4.48 -23.00
C ARG A 319 -3.36 3.76 -21.66
N VAL A 320 -3.91 4.39 -20.63
CA VAL A 320 -4.17 3.80 -19.32
C VAL A 320 -5.61 4.11 -18.94
N THR A 321 -6.37 3.08 -18.60
CA THR A 321 -7.84 3.17 -18.45
C THR A 321 -8.35 2.16 -17.41
N PRO A 322 -9.56 2.32 -16.86
CA PRO A 322 -10.16 1.28 -16.00
C PRO A 322 -10.31 -0.04 -16.75
N ALA A 323 -10.10 -1.18 -16.09
CA ALA A 323 -10.19 -2.48 -16.78
C ALA A 323 -11.61 -2.70 -17.32
N GLY A 324 -11.69 -3.07 -18.61
CA GLY A 324 -12.95 -3.19 -19.36
C GLY A 324 -13.43 -1.91 -20.05
N GLN A 325 -12.71 -0.78 -19.97
CA GLN A 325 -13.09 0.49 -20.62
C GLN A 325 -11.97 1.00 -21.54
N ASP A 326 -12.18 1.07 -22.86
CA ASP A 326 -11.17 1.55 -23.82
C ASP A 326 -11.51 2.96 -24.32
N ALA A 327 -11.26 3.97 -23.49
CA ALA A 327 -11.36 5.37 -23.89
C ALA A 327 -10.39 5.68 -25.05
N SER A 328 -10.75 6.57 -25.97
CA SER A 328 -9.91 6.91 -27.14
C SER A 328 -8.73 7.83 -26.82
N VAL A 329 -8.60 8.28 -25.57
CA VAL A 329 -7.65 9.29 -25.07
C VAL A 329 -6.23 8.73 -24.89
N ALA A 330 -5.22 9.53 -25.22
CA ALA A 330 -3.82 9.26 -24.93
C ALA A 330 -3.46 9.70 -23.50
N ALA A 331 -2.71 8.88 -22.76
CA ALA A 331 -2.04 9.29 -21.52
C ALA A 331 -0.69 9.97 -21.83
N GLN A 332 0.01 9.51 -22.87
CA GLN A 332 1.25 10.12 -23.38
C GLN A 332 1.50 9.74 -24.84
N VAL A 333 2.11 10.63 -25.62
CA VAL A 333 2.41 10.42 -27.05
C VAL A 333 3.92 10.23 -27.26
N PHE A 334 4.32 9.15 -27.94
CA PHE A 334 5.72 8.79 -28.19
C PHE A 334 6.02 8.59 -29.68
N ARG A 335 7.29 8.75 -30.05
CA ARG A 335 7.84 8.26 -31.33
C ARG A 335 8.47 6.87 -31.16
N ALA A 336 8.69 6.17 -32.27
CA ALA A 336 9.46 4.94 -32.27
C ALA A 336 10.86 5.15 -31.65
N GLY A 337 11.24 4.29 -30.72
CA GLY A 337 12.50 4.36 -29.95
C GLY A 337 12.54 5.45 -28.87
N GLU A 338 11.45 6.20 -28.66
CA GLU A 338 11.37 7.19 -27.56
C GLU A 338 10.93 6.50 -26.27
N GLU A 339 11.60 6.85 -25.18
CA GLU A 339 11.22 6.51 -23.81
C GLU A 339 10.42 7.68 -23.22
N VAL A 340 9.23 7.40 -22.69
CA VAL A 340 8.35 8.42 -22.11
C VAL A 340 7.68 7.92 -20.84
N SER A 341 7.39 8.83 -19.91
CA SER A 341 6.60 8.55 -18.72
C SER A 341 5.28 9.34 -18.76
N ALA A 342 4.32 8.85 -18.00
CA ALA A 342 2.99 9.43 -17.89
C ALA A 342 2.49 9.28 -16.45
N ALA A 343 2.31 10.40 -15.75
CA ALA A 343 1.51 10.40 -14.54
C ALA A 343 0.06 10.03 -14.88
N VAL A 344 -0.53 9.11 -14.14
CA VAL A 344 -1.91 8.65 -14.31
C VAL A 344 -2.60 8.55 -12.96
N ILE A 345 -3.86 8.98 -12.93
CA ILE A 345 -4.80 8.64 -11.85
C ILE A 345 -5.93 7.88 -12.49
N THR A 346 -6.03 6.58 -12.20
CA THR A 346 -6.95 5.67 -12.90
C THR A 346 -7.78 4.85 -11.92
N LYS A 347 -9.07 4.66 -12.24
CA LYS A 347 -9.98 3.80 -11.48
C LYS A 347 -9.53 2.35 -11.58
N VAL A 348 -9.58 1.63 -10.46
CA VAL A 348 -9.33 0.18 -10.45
C VAL A 348 -10.65 -0.58 -10.28
N THR A 349 -10.88 -1.54 -11.16
CA THR A 349 -12.13 -2.30 -11.30
C THR A 349 -11.86 -3.80 -11.18
N GLY A 350 -12.89 -4.59 -10.84
CA GLY A 350 -12.77 -6.02 -10.58
C GLY A 350 -13.26 -6.41 -9.18
N SER A 351 -13.06 -7.67 -8.79
CA SER A 351 -13.26 -8.09 -7.40
C SER A 351 -12.21 -7.46 -6.52
N THR A 352 -12.50 -7.27 -5.24
CA THR A 352 -11.57 -6.64 -4.30
C THR A 352 -10.25 -7.41 -4.16
N ALA A 353 -10.31 -8.75 -4.16
CA ALA A 353 -9.15 -9.62 -4.18
C ALA A 353 -8.22 -9.44 -5.41
N ALA A 354 -8.69 -8.83 -6.50
CA ALA A 354 -7.91 -8.61 -7.72
C ALA A 354 -8.48 -7.43 -8.55
N ARG A 355 -8.40 -6.19 -8.02
CA ARG A 355 -8.74 -5.01 -8.81
C ARG A 355 -7.57 -4.63 -9.71
N ALA A 356 -7.91 -4.12 -10.88
CA ALA A 356 -6.97 -3.82 -11.93
C ALA A 356 -7.38 -2.59 -12.72
N PHE A 357 -6.42 -2.02 -13.44
CA PHE A 357 -6.66 -1.15 -14.58
C PHE A 357 -6.14 -1.86 -15.85
N GLN A 358 -6.21 -1.22 -17.00
CA GLN A 358 -5.64 -1.76 -18.24
C GLN A 358 -4.78 -0.72 -18.97
N ALA A 359 -3.71 -1.20 -19.61
CA ALA A 359 -2.79 -0.41 -20.40
C ALA A 359 -2.62 -1.00 -21.82
N LYS A 360 -2.34 -0.13 -22.80
CA LYS A 360 -1.93 -0.52 -24.15
C LYS A 360 -1.22 0.60 -24.89
N VAL A 361 -0.56 0.26 -26.00
CA VAL A 361 -0.10 1.24 -26.99
C VAL A 361 -1.06 1.28 -28.19
N SER A 362 -1.13 2.40 -28.90
CA SER A 362 -2.02 2.52 -30.06
C SER A 362 -1.52 1.81 -31.33
N ARG A 363 -0.20 1.63 -31.45
CA ARG A 363 0.49 0.96 -32.55
C ARG A 363 1.78 0.31 -32.04
N GLY A 364 2.22 -0.75 -32.72
CA GLY A 364 3.46 -1.45 -32.37
C GLY A 364 3.42 -2.13 -31.00
N THR A 365 4.59 -2.23 -30.39
CA THR A 365 4.80 -2.74 -29.02
C THR A 365 5.65 -1.77 -28.20
N ALA A 366 5.59 -1.88 -26.88
CA ALA A 366 6.50 -1.21 -25.95
C ALA A 366 6.75 -2.10 -24.72
N VAL A 367 7.84 -1.86 -24.00
CA VAL A 367 8.03 -2.39 -22.64
C VAL A 367 7.41 -1.38 -21.67
N ASP A 368 6.59 -1.82 -20.72
CA ASP A 368 6.00 -0.96 -19.69
C ASP A 368 6.54 -1.24 -18.29
N TYR A 369 6.65 -0.16 -17.51
CA TYR A 369 6.88 -0.20 -16.06
C TYR A 369 5.80 0.63 -15.36
N VAL A 370 5.24 0.10 -14.28
CA VAL A 370 4.17 0.75 -13.52
C VAL A 370 4.60 0.95 -12.08
N ASP A 371 4.78 2.21 -11.70
CA ASP A 371 5.25 2.63 -10.38
C ASP A 371 4.15 3.42 -9.65
N VAL A 372 3.61 2.87 -8.56
CA VAL A 372 2.51 3.48 -7.79
C VAL A 372 3.07 4.32 -6.64
N SER A 373 2.61 5.57 -6.50
CA SER A 373 2.97 6.48 -5.39
C SER A 373 1.84 6.70 -4.38
N GLY A 374 0.66 6.16 -4.64
CA GLY A 374 -0.45 6.12 -3.68
C GLY A 374 -1.72 5.56 -4.29
N TYR A 375 -2.74 5.40 -3.46
CA TYR A 375 -4.03 4.89 -3.88
C TYR A 375 -5.17 5.63 -3.18
N PHE A 376 -6.38 5.46 -3.70
CA PHE A 376 -7.59 6.05 -3.16
C PHE A 376 -8.45 4.97 -2.49
N LEU A 377 -8.97 5.25 -1.29
CA LEU A 377 -9.96 4.43 -0.58
C LEU A 377 -11.31 5.14 -0.58
N ASP A 378 -12.42 4.42 -0.44
CA ASP A 378 -13.71 5.04 -0.16
C ASP A 378 -13.64 5.89 1.14
N GLY A 379 -14.08 7.15 1.10
CA GLY A 379 -14.04 8.05 2.27
C GLY A 379 -15.01 7.67 3.39
N THR A 380 -15.89 6.69 3.15
CA THR A 380 -16.75 6.06 4.16
C THR A 380 -16.13 4.82 4.81
N SER A 381 -15.06 4.26 4.23
CA SER A 381 -14.22 3.29 4.93
C SER A 381 -13.46 4.01 6.06
N ALA A 382 -13.37 3.40 7.24
CA ALA A 382 -12.31 3.78 8.18
C ALA A 382 -10.92 3.47 7.58
N SER A 383 -9.87 3.73 8.35
CA SER A 383 -8.42 3.56 8.13
C SER A 383 -7.88 2.49 7.16
N GLY A 384 -8.68 1.52 6.71
CA GLY A 384 -8.28 0.34 5.95
C GLY A 384 -7.58 -0.70 6.82
N THR A 385 -7.47 -0.44 8.12
CA THR A 385 -6.73 -1.25 9.08
C THR A 385 -7.64 -1.87 10.11
N GLY A 386 -7.30 -3.10 10.50
CA GLY A 386 -7.88 -3.77 11.64
C GLY A 386 -6.98 -3.69 12.87
N VAL A 387 -7.48 -4.29 13.94
CA VAL A 387 -6.77 -4.45 15.22
C VAL A 387 -7.01 -5.88 15.68
N ASP A 388 -5.98 -6.53 16.22
CA ASP A 388 -6.14 -7.80 16.92
C ASP A 388 -5.95 -7.62 18.44
N VAL A 389 -6.76 -8.36 19.21
CA VAL A 389 -6.80 -8.28 20.68
C VAL A 389 -7.08 -9.65 21.28
N SER A 390 -6.61 -9.87 22.51
CA SER A 390 -6.84 -11.10 23.24
C SER A 390 -6.77 -10.85 24.75
N TRP A 391 -6.56 -11.90 25.53
CA TRP A 391 -6.45 -11.87 26.98
C TRP A 391 -5.47 -10.82 27.58
N PRO A 392 -4.34 -10.40 26.93
CA PRO A 392 -3.46 -9.39 27.52
C PRO A 392 -4.10 -8.00 27.61
N GLN A 393 -5.13 -7.73 26.79
CA GLN A 393 -5.86 -6.46 26.78
C GLN A 393 -7.17 -6.50 27.61
N CYS A 394 -7.41 -7.54 28.42
CA CYS A 394 -8.59 -7.58 29.30
C CYS A 394 -8.63 -6.39 30.27
N GLY A 395 -9.74 -5.64 30.27
CA GLY A 395 -9.93 -4.47 31.12
C GLY A 395 -9.32 -3.16 30.61
N SER A 396 -8.59 -3.20 29.49
CA SER A 396 -8.02 -2.02 28.84
C SER A 396 -9.04 -1.33 27.91
N ALA A 397 -8.84 -0.03 27.68
CA ALA A 397 -9.53 0.67 26.60
C ALA A 397 -9.00 0.17 25.24
N LEU A 398 -9.91 -0.23 24.33
CA LEU A 398 -9.57 -0.76 23.02
C LEU A 398 -9.75 0.30 21.92
N PRO A 399 -9.02 0.24 20.79
CA PRO A 399 -9.13 1.24 19.72
C PRO A 399 -10.51 1.27 19.07
N GLY A 400 -11.01 2.48 18.75
CA GLY A 400 -12.32 2.69 18.12
C GLY A 400 -12.29 2.90 16.59
N ASP A 401 -11.10 2.85 15.97
CA ASP A 401 -10.84 3.23 14.57
C ASP A 401 -10.60 2.03 13.63
N ALA A 402 -10.97 0.83 14.06
CA ALA A 402 -10.72 -0.43 13.36
C ALA A 402 -11.80 -0.74 12.29
N ALA A 403 -11.37 -0.92 11.04
CA ALA A 403 -12.22 -1.37 9.94
C ALA A 403 -12.66 -2.85 10.09
N PHE A 404 -11.84 -3.67 10.74
CA PHE A 404 -12.13 -5.04 11.14
C PHE A 404 -11.37 -5.39 12.43
N ALA A 405 -11.84 -6.38 13.17
CA ALA A 405 -11.20 -6.83 14.41
C ALA A 405 -10.97 -8.35 14.41
N VAL A 406 -9.83 -8.79 14.94
CA VAL A 406 -9.53 -10.20 15.18
C VAL A 406 -9.44 -10.44 16.69
N VAL A 407 -10.22 -11.39 17.22
CA VAL A 407 -10.29 -11.64 18.66
C VAL A 407 -9.75 -13.03 19.01
N GLY A 408 -8.80 -13.08 19.94
CA GLY A 408 -8.27 -14.34 20.46
C GLY A 408 -9.30 -15.10 21.28
N VAL A 409 -9.64 -16.32 20.88
CA VAL A 409 -10.65 -17.15 21.56
C VAL A 409 -10.06 -17.85 22.79
N ASN A 410 -8.78 -18.19 22.74
CA ASN A 410 -8.05 -18.79 23.84
C ASN A 410 -7.11 -17.77 24.53
N GLY A 411 -6.75 -18.08 25.78
CA GLY A 411 -6.03 -17.19 26.69
C GLY A 411 -4.51 -17.41 26.66
N GLY A 412 -3.91 -17.47 25.47
CA GLY A 412 -2.46 -17.66 25.30
C GLY A 412 -1.99 -19.11 25.25
N LEU A 413 -2.89 -20.09 25.42
CA LEU A 413 -2.59 -21.52 25.26
C LEU A 413 -3.73 -22.20 24.50
N ALA A 414 -3.42 -23.16 23.63
CA ALA A 414 -4.43 -23.91 22.86
C ALA A 414 -5.51 -24.60 23.72
N ASN A 415 -5.26 -24.82 25.02
CA ASN A 415 -6.16 -25.52 25.94
C ASN A 415 -6.87 -24.64 26.99
N ASN A 416 -6.74 -23.30 26.95
CA ASN A 416 -7.44 -22.39 27.88
C ASN A 416 -8.42 -21.45 27.14
N THR A 417 -9.12 -20.57 27.86
CA THR A 417 -10.16 -19.68 27.32
C THR A 417 -9.80 -18.23 27.61
N ASN A 418 -10.00 -17.31 26.67
CA ASN A 418 -9.85 -15.88 26.92
C ASN A 418 -10.97 -15.37 27.85
N PRO A 419 -10.67 -14.88 29.06
CA PRO A 419 -11.69 -14.47 30.03
C PRO A 419 -12.48 -13.21 29.63
N CYS A 420 -11.99 -12.41 28.68
CA CYS A 420 -12.68 -11.22 28.16
C CYS A 420 -13.22 -11.38 26.73
N LEU A 421 -13.29 -12.61 26.20
CA LEU A 421 -13.77 -12.91 24.84
C LEU A 421 -15.13 -12.26 24.54
N SER A 422 -16.13 -12.42 25.43
CA SER A 422 -17.47 -11.85 25.23
C SER A 422 -17.47 -10.33 25.07
N SER A 423 -16.73 -9.61 25.94
CA SER A 423 -16.55 -8.15 25.84
C SER A 423 -15.77 -7.73 24.61
N GLN A 424 -14.76 -8.52 24.19
CA GLN A 424 -13.97 -8.22 22.99
C GLN A 424 -14.76 -8.48 21.72
N LEU A 425 -15.66 -9.47 21.67
CA LEU A 425 -16.58 -9.65 20.55
C LEU A 425 -17.61 -8.52 20.46
N ALA A 426 -18.12 -8.02 21.60
CA ALA A 426 -19.00 -6.86 21.63
C ALA A 426 -18.31 -5.54 21.21
N TRP A 427 -17.00 -5.43 21.43
CA TRP A 427 -16.17 -4.35 20.87
C TRP A 427 -15.95 -4.56 19.36
N ALA A 428 -15.53 -5.75 18.94
CA ALA A 428 -15.26 -6.07 17.53
C ALA A 428 -16.50 -5.87 16.64
N ALA A 429 -17.70 -6.13 17.14
CA ALA A 429 -18.96 -5.87 16.44
C ALA A 429 -19.20 -4.38 16.10
N GLN A 430 -18.40 -3.45 16.65
CA GLN A 430 -18.44 -2.02 16.33
C GLN A 430 -17.45 -1.62 15.21
N SER A 431 -16.67 -2.56 14.67
CA SER A 431 -15.79 -2.30 13.52
C SER A 431 -16.57 -1.77 12.32
N SER A 432 -16.07 -0.70 11.72
CA SER A 432 -16.80 0.08 10.70
C SER A 432 -17.01 -0.64 9.36
N GLY A 433 -16.28 -1.72 9.10
CA GLY A 433 -16.11 -2.25 7.75
C GLY A 433 -15.31 -1.31 6.85
N GLY A 434 -15.51 -1.42 5.54
CA GLY A 434 -14.77 -0.66 4.53
C GLY A 434 -13.52 -1.37 3.96
N THR A 435 -13.28 -2.61 4.40
CA THR A 435 -12.34 -3.57 3.78
C THR A 435 -13.13 -4.78 3.27
N SER A 436 -12.49 -5.71 2.54
CA SER A 436 -13.12 -7.00 2.20
C SER A 436 -12.99 -8.07 3.28
N GLN A 437 -12.34 -7.72 4.39
CA GLN A 437 -12.24 -8.61 5.54
C GLN A 437 -13.61 -8.73 6.21
N PRO A 438 -13.95 -9.90 6.78
CA PRO A 438 -15.02 -9.97 7.77
C PRO A 438 -14.75 -8.95 8.89
N THR A 439 -15.75 -8.17 9.27
CA THR A 439 -15.63 -7.12 10.29
C THR A 439 -15.24 -7.68 11.64
N VAL A 440 -15.68 -8.91 11.95
CA VAL A 440 -15.25 -9.68 13.13
C VAL A 440 -14.63 -10.98 12.67
N GLN A 441 -13.46 -11.29 13.21
CA GLN A 441 -12.70 -12.51 12.97
C GLN A 441 -12.17 -13.04 14.30
N LEU A 442 -11.74 -14.29 14.30
CA LEU A 442 -11.26 -15.00 15.47
C LEU A 442 -9.85 -15.53 15.20
N TYR A 443 -9.05 -15.66 16.24
CA TYR A 443 -7.82 -16.45 16.18
C TYR A 443 -7.73 -17.39 17.38
N VAL A 444 -6.98 -18.47 17.20
CA VAL A 444 -6.69 -19.46 18.24
C VAL A 444 -5.19 -19.76 18.24
N ASN A 445 -4.51 -19.52 19.37
CA ASN A 445 -3.16 -20.02 19.58
C ASN A 445 -3.19 -21.55 19.40
N THR A 446 -2.34 -22.09 18.52
CA THR A 446 -2.27 -23.53 18.24
C THR A 446 -1.03 -24.15 18.88
N ALA A 447 -1.03 -25.48 19.06
CA ALA A 447 0.09 -26.20 19.64
C ALA A 447 -0.03 -27.70 19.39
N ASN A 448 1.07 -28.37 19.05
CA ASN A 448 1.19 -29.82 19.09
C ASN A 448 2.16 -30.24 20.22
N PRO A 449 1.68 -30.42 21.46
CA PRO A 449 2.56 -30.62 22.61
C PRO A 449 3.19 -32.02 22.70
N GLY A 450 2.60 -33.04 22.06
CA GLY A 450 3.02 -34.44 22.17
C GLY A 450 3.05 -34.93 23.62
N SER A 451 4.18 -35.47 24.05
CA SER A 451 4.41 -35.95 25.42
C SER A 451 4.29 -34.90 26.53
N ARG A 452 4.20 -33.61 26.19
CA ARG A 452 3.98 -32.50 27.13
C ARG A 452 2.49 -32.15 27.31
N ALA A 453 1.59 -32.85 26.63
CA ALA A 453 0.15 -32.62 26.76
C ALA A 453 -0.34 -33.08 28.14
N SER A 454 -1.20 -32.27 28.79
CA SER A 454 -1.95 -32.73 29.96
C SER A 454 -3.00 -33.79 29.62
N VAL A 455 -3.50 -33.79 28.38
CA VAL A 455 -4.40 -34.78 27.79
C VAL A 455 -3.97 -35.03 26.35
N TRP A 456 -3.66 -36.27 25.99
CA TRP A 456 -3.27 -36.71 24.64
C TRP A 456 -4.25 -37.77 24.11
N PRO A 457 -4.59 -37.79 22.81
CA PRO A 457 -5.50 -38.79 22.26
C PRO A 457 -4.89 -40.19 22.29
N THR A 458 -5.70 -41.18 22.64
CA THR A 458 -5.34 -42.61 22.63
C THR A 458 -6.09 -43.41 21.56
N SER A 459 -7.04 -42.77 20.88
CA SER A 459 -7.86 -43.35 19.82
C SER A 459 -8.36 -42.23 18.88
N ASN A 460 -8.99 -42.58 17.76
CA ASN A 460 -9.73 -41.61 16.93
C ASN A 460 -11.09 -41.19 17.54
N THR A 461 -11.43 -41.59 18.77
CA THR A 461 -12.69 -41.21 19.42
C THR A 461 -12.50 -39.98 20.30
N LEU A 462 -13.34 -38.96 20.14
CA LEU A 462 -13.32 -37.76 20.96
C LEU A 462 -13.79 -38.04 22.41
N PRO A 463 -13.26 -37.32 23.40
CA PRO A 463 -13.77 -37.37 24.77
C PRO A 463 -15.28 -37.10 24.87
N ASN A 464 -15.89 -37.54 25.98
CA ASN A 464 -17.27 -37.23 26.35
C ASN A 464 -18.34 -37.61 25.30
N GLY A 465 -18.06 -38.58 24.44
CA GLY A 465 -19.00 -39.05 23.41
C GLY A 465 -19.08 -38.16 22.16
N GLY A 466 -18.09 -37.30 21.92
CA GLY A 466 -18.04 -36.39 20.76
C GLY A 466 -17.97 -37.06 19.38
N GLY A 467 -17.99 -38.39 19.29
CA GLY A 467 -17.94 -39.16 18.04
C GLY A 467 -16.51 -39.53 17.60
N THR A 468 -16.41 -40.07 16.39
CA THR A 468 -15.15 -40.55 15.81
C THR A 468 -14.61 -39.53 14.80
N VAL A 469 -13.33 -39.19 14.93
CA VAL A 469 -12.57 -38.31 14.02
C VAL A 469 -12.26 -39.05 12.71
N PRO A 470 -12.67 -38.53 11.54
CA PRO A 470 -12.21 -39.00 10.23
C PRO A 470 -10.74 -38.63 10.03
N ASN A 471 -9.83 -39.57 10.27
CA ASN A 471 -8.40 -39.31 10.34
C ASN A 471 -7.65 -39.81 9.08
N PRO A 472 -7.12 -38.93 8.22
CA PRO A 472 -6.41 -39.33 7.00
C PRO A 472 -5.04 -39.98 7.26
N TYR A 473 -4.50 -39.83 8.47
CA TYR A 473 -3.24 -40.44 8.91
C TYR A 473 -3.42 -41.84 9.52
N GLY A 474 -4.66 -42.36 9.58
CA GLY A 474 -4.97 -43.70 10.07
C GLY A 474 -5.51 -43.71 11.50
N THR A 475 -5.20 -44.75 12.27
CA THR A 475 -5.71 -44.93 13.64
C THR A 475 -4.71 -44.38 14.64
N CYS A 476 -5.07 -43.33 15.39
CA CYS A 476 -4.34 -42.96 16.60
C CYS A 476 -4.40 -44.10 17.62
N THR A 477 -3.26 -44.45 18.21
CA THR A 477 -3.11 -45.51 19.23
C THR A 477 -2.41 -45.03 20.50
N GLY A 478 -2.34 -43.71 20.71
CA GLY A 478 -1.60 -43.09 21.83
C GLY A 478 -0.15 -42.71 21.51
N GLY A 479 0.30 -42.89 20.26
CA GLY A 479 1.63 -42.47 19.81
C GLY A 479 1.79 -40.96 19.72
N TYR A 480 3.03 -40.47 19.73
CA TYR A 480 3.37 -39.09 19.39
C TYR A 480 3.72 -39.04 17.89
N ASP A 481 2.69 -39.21 17.07
CA ASP A 481 2.77 -39.34 15.62
C ASP A 481 1.73 -38.44 14.93
N ALA A 482 1.71 -38.47 13.59
CA ALA A 482 0.79 -37.66 12.80
C ALA A 482 -0.68 -38.06 13.01
N ALA A 483 -0.98 -39.33 13.28
CA ALA A 483 -2.35 -39.79 13.49
C ALA A 483 -2.93 -39.26 14.79
N CYS A 484 -2.20 -39.33 15.91
CA CYS A 484 -2.67 -38.74 17.17
C CYS A 484 -2.58 -37.21 17.18
N SER A 485 -1.62 -36.61 16.46
CA SER A 485 -1.56 -35.15 16.28
C SER A 485 -2.80 -34.61 15.57
N TYR A 486 -3.24 -35.27 14.48
CA TYR A 486 -4.49 -34.89 13.78
C TYR A 486 -5.72 -34.92 14.69
N VAL A 487 -5.83 -35.96 15.54
CA VAL A 487 -6.92 -36.06 16.53
C VAL A 487 -6.81 -34.98 17.60
N TYR A 488 -5.60 -34.63 18.05
CA TYR A 488 -5.39 -33.57 19.04
C TYR A 488 -5.87 -32.22 18.50
N GLY A 489 -5.44 -31.84 17.29
CA GLY A 489 -5.86 -30.60 16.64
C GLY A 489 -7.37 -30.56 16.39
N TRP A 490 -7.95 -31.64 15.86
CA TRP A 490 -9.40 -31.76 15.73
C TRP A 490 -10.11 -31.55 17.09
N THR A 491 -9.59 -32.13 18.18
CA THR A 491 -10.16 -31.97 19.54
C THR A 491 -10.09 -30.52 20.02
N ARG A 492 -8.96 -29.82 19.81
CA ARG A 492 -8.81 -28.40 20.18
C ARG A 492 -9.81 -27.52 19.42
N ALA A 493 -9.93 -27.71 18.11
CA ALA A 493 -10.89 -26.97 17.29
C ALA A 493 -12.37 -27.27 17.63
N VAL A 494 -12.69 -28.49 18.07
CA VAL A 494 -14.02 -28.81 18.64
C VAL A 494 -14.28 -27.94 19.87
N GLU A 495 -13.36 -27.88 20.82
CA GLU A 495 -13.50 -27.08 22.04
C GLU A 495 -13.57 -25.57 21.73
N ASP A 496 -12.78 -25.09 20.77
CA ASP A 496 -12.75 -23.69 20.34
C ASP A 496 -14.12 -23.24 19.83
N ALA A 497 -14.72 -24.06 18.98
CA ALA A 497 -16.02 -23.80 18.37
C ALA A 497 -17.22 -24.07 19.29
N THR A 498 -17.09 -24.83 20.38
CA THR A 498 -18.27 -25.31 21.15
C THR A 498 -18.24 -25.06 22.65
N VAL A 499 -17.07 -24.85 23.26
CA VAL A 499 -16.91 -24.72 24.72
C VAL A 499 -16.44 -23.32 25.12
N ARG A 500 -15.65 -22.64 24.27
CA ARG A 500 -15.02 -21.34 24.63
C ARG A 500 -15.95 -20.13 24.57
N GLY A 501 -17.22 -20.28 24.19
CA GLY A 501 -18.23 -19.22 24.24
C GLY A 501 -18.54 -18.52 22.91
N VAL A 502 -18.09 -19.06 21.78
CA VAL A 502 -18.47 -18.59 20.43
C VAL A 502 -19.83 -19.18 20.05
N SER A 503 -20.85 -18.34 19.84
CA SER A 503 -22.23 -18.77 19.62
C SER A 503 -22.54 -19.29 18.21
N ASP A 504 -21.89 -18.71 17.19
CA ASP A 504 -21.95 -19.18 15.80
C ASP A 504 -20.53 -19.22 15.20
N PRO A 505 -19.83 -20.36 15.31
CA PRO A 505 -18.49 -20.53 14.73
C PRO A 505 -18.44 -20.34 13.21
N SER A 506 -19.56 -20.55 12.50
CA SER A 506 -19.62 -20.49 11.05
C SER A 506 -19.63 -19.07 10.50
N ALA A 507 -20.11 -18.10 11.30
CA ALA A 507 -20.15 -16.68 10.95
C ALA A 507 -18.75 -16.03 10.84
N TYR A 508 -17.71 -16.66 11.40
CA TYR A 508 -16.38 -16.06 11.54
C TYR A 508 -15.33 -16.71 10.64
N ARG A 509 -14.31 -15.93 10.31
CA ARG A 509 -13.01 -16.47 9.92
C ARG A 509 -12.18 -16.79 11.16
N TRP A 510 -11.52 -17.94 11.15
CA TRP A 510 -10.64 -18.43 12.19
C TRP A 510 -9.21 -18.49 11.68
N TRP A 511 -8.31 -17.75 12.32
CA TRP A 511 -6.88 -17.83 12.08
C TRP A 511 -6.26 -18.86 13.03
N LEU A 512 -5.63 -19.88 12.46
CA LEU A 512 -4.77 -20.79 13.20
C LEU A 512 -3.43 -20.09 13.42
N ASP A 513 -3.18 -19.68 14.66
CA ASP A 513 -1.99 -18.93 15.06
C ASP A 513 -0.85 -19.92 15.42
N VAL A 514 0.23 -19.86 14.64
CA VAL A 514 1.35 -20.81 14.63
C VAL A 514 2.66 -20.08 14.95
N GLU A 515 2.97 -20.02 16.25
CA GLU A 515 4.15 -19.33 16.77
C GLU A 515 5.07 -20.21 17.63
N THR A 516 6.36 -19.86 17.66
CA THR A 516 7.44 -20.58 18.36
C THR A 516 7.39 -20.45 19.87
N GLU A 517 6.54 -19.56 20.41
CA GLU A 517 6.18 -19.53 21.83
C GLU A 517 5.21 -20.68 22.18
N GLY A 518 4.49 -21.21 21.19
CA GLY A 518 3.65 -22.39 21.32
C GLY A 518 4.44 -23.69 21.55
N THR A 519 3.79 -24.70 22.12
CA THR A 519 4.43 -25.99 22.39
C THR A 519 4.30 -26.91 21.18
N TRP A 520 5.40 -27.07 20.42
CA TRP A 520 5.44 -27.85 19.17
C TRP A 520 6.35 -29.07 19.23
N GLN A 521 6.01 -30.13 18.49
CA GLN A 521 6.89 -31.29 18.32
C GLN A 521 8.04 -30.97 17.36
N ALA A 522 9.12 -31.74 17.42
CA ALA A 522 10.28 -31.55 16.53
C ALA A 522 9.98 -31.96 15.07
N ASP A 523 9.02 -32.87 14.87
CA ASP A 523 8.61 -33.33 13.55
C ASP A 523 7.51 -32.44 12.97
N ARG A 524 7.87 -31.71 11.91
CA ARG A 524 6.99 -30.79 11.19
C ARG A 524 5.79 -31.48 10.54
N THR A 525 5.89 -32.76 10.20
CA THR A 525 4.76 -33.53 9.66
C THR A 525 3.66 -33.72 10.70
N GLN A 526 4.05 -33.87 11.97
CA GLN A 526 3.11 -34.01 13.09
C GLN A 526 2.44 -32.67 13.41
N ASN A 527 3.22 -31.58 13.45
CA ASN A 527 2.69 -30.21 13.60
C ASN A 527 1.74 -29.84 12.46
N ARG A 528 2.05 -30.25 11.21
CA ARG A 528 1.14 -30.07 10.07
C ARG A 528 -0.15 -30.89 10.22
N ALA A 529 -0.05 -32.15 10.66
CA ALA A 529 -1.22 -33.01 10.86
C ALA A 529 -2.19 -32.45 11.92
N ASP A 530 -1.66 -31.88 13.01
CA ASP A 530 -2.43 -31.14 14.02
C ASP A 530 -3.26 -29.99 13.41
N LEU A 531 -2.60 -29.10 12.69
CA LEU A 531 -3.24 -27.97 12.00
C LEU A 531 -4.24 -28.43 10.92
N GLU A 532 -3.95 -29.51 10.19
CA GLU A 532 -4.89 -30.12 9.24
C GLU A 532 -6.16 -30.63 9.95
N GLY A 533 -6.03 -31.20 11.15
CA GLY A 533 -7.15 -31.61 12.00
C GLY A 533 -8.02 -30.42 12.42
N MET A 534 -7.39 -29.33 12.88
CA MET A 534 -8.08 -28.08 13.24
C MET A 534 -8.85 -27.49 12.04
N ALA A 535 -8.15 -27.31 10.91
CA ALA A 535 -8.72 -26.72 9.71
C ALA A 535 -9.86 -27.56 9.12
N THR A 536 -9.72 -28.90 9.11
CA THR A 536 -10.78 -29.80 8.61
C THR A 536 -12.04 -29.70 9.46
N TYR A 537 -11.90 -29.69 10.80
CA TYR A 537 -13.06 -29.56 11.69
C TYR A 537 -13.78 -28.22 11.50
N LEU A 538 -13.07 -27.09 11.55
CA LEU A 538 -13.66 -25.76 11.40
C LEU A 538 -14.36 -25.60 10.04
N THR A 539 -13.72 -26.05 8.96
CA THR A 539 -14.31 -26.05 7.61
C THR A 539 -15.56 -26.92 7.54
N SER A 540 -15.59 -28.07 8.23
CA SER A 540 -16.79 -28.95 8.31
C SER A 540 -17.99 -28.31 9.02
N ARG A 541 -17.75 -27.22 9.78
CA ARG A 541 -18.79 -26.38 10.40
C ARG A 541 -19.18 -25.17 9.57
N GLY A 542 -18.64 -25.04 8.35
CA GLY A 542 -18.90 -23.90 7.46
C GLY A 542 -18.07 -22.66 7.76
N ALA A 543 -17.16 -22.70 8.74
CA ALA A 543 -16.29 -21.59 9.07
C ALA A 543 -15.19 -21.38 8.02
N GLN A 544 -14.76 -20.14 7.83
CA GLN A 544 -13.57 -19.85 7.02
C GLN A 544 -12.31 -20.06 7.88
N VAL A 545 -11.25 -20.63 7.31
CA VAL A 545 -9.98 -20.86 8.01
C VAL A 545 -8.84 -20.14 7.30
N GLY A 546 -7.94 -19.53 8.07
CA GLY A 546 -6.68 -18.95 7.61
C GLY A 546 -5.52 -19.33 8.52
N LEU A 547 -4.31 -18.95 8.13
CA LEU A 547 -3.06 -19.29 8.82
C LEU A 547 -2.33 -18.02 9.25
N TYR A 548 -1.95 -17.90 10.52
CA TYR A 548 -1.14 -16.79 11.04
C TYR A 548 0.24 -17.28 11.47
N SER A 549 1.29 -16.58 11.03
CA SER A 549 2.68 -16.77 11.45
C SER A 549 3.60 -15.71 10.84
N THR A 550 4.88 -15.69 11.24
CA THR A 550 5.95 -15.16 10.38
C THR A 550 6.45 -16.26 9.44
N GLY A 551 7.06 -15.90 8.31
CA GLY A 551 7.70 -16.89 7.42
C GLY A 551 8.82 -17.70 8.09
N TYR A 552 9.49 -17.16 9.12
CA TYR A 552 10.52 -17.89 9.89
C TYR A 552 9.91 -18.93 10.84
N GLN A 553 8.92 -18.51 11.63
CA GLN A 553 8.22 -19.37 12.60
C GLN A 553 7.52 -20.53 11.87
N TRP A 554 6.81 -20.23 10.78
CA TRP A 554 6.17 -21.23 9.93
C TRP A 554 7.14 -22.27 9.36
N ASN A 555 8.26 -21.82 8.77
CA ASN A 555 9.27 -22.74 8.24
C ASN A 555 9.95 -23.57 9.33
N THR A 556 9.99 -23.08 10.57
CA THR A 556 10.53 -23.79 11.72
C THR A 556 9.57 -24.89 12.19
N ILE A 557 8.27 -24.58 12.30
CA ILE A 557 7.24 -25.44 12.91
C ILE A 557 6.58 -26.39 11.90
N VAL A 558 6.21 -25.90 10.72
CA VAL A 558 5.38 -26.61 9.72
C VAL A 558 6.17 -26.92 8.44
N GLY A 559 7.02 -26.00 8.00
CA GLY A 559 7.78 -26.14 6.76
C GLY A 559 6.90 -26.13 5.51
N SER A 560 7.27 -26.93 4.50
CA SER A 560 6.50 -27.03 3.26
C SER A 560 5.17 -27.75 3.46
N VAL A 561 4.13 -27.22 2.81
CA VAL A 561 2.78 -27.81 2.77
C VAL A 561 2.55 -28.41 1.38
N PRO A 562 2.22 -29.71 1.26
CA PRO A 562 1.96 -30.33 -0.03
C PRO A 562 0.60 -29.90 -0.60
N THR A 563 0.44 -29.94 -1.92
CA THR A 563 -0.81 -29.58 -2.63
C THR A 563 -2.03 -30.40 -2.21
N SER A 564 -1.84 -31.58 -1.64
CA SER A 564 -2.88 -32.45 -1.11
C SER A 564 -3.36 -32.09 0.31
N SER A 565 -2.68 -31.16 0.99
CA SER A 565 -3.04 -30.73 2.34
C SER A 565 -4.22 -29.74 2.30
N PRO A 566 -5.21 -29.84 3.21
CA PRO A 566 -6.25 -28.84 3.35
C PRO A 566 -5.71 -27.46 3.76
N LEU A 567 -4.46 -27.35 4.23
CA LEU A 567 -3.81 -26.08 4.55
C LEU A 567 -3.27 -25.35 3.29
N TYR A 568 -3.05 -26.07 2.19
CA TYR A 568 -2.39 -25.53 0.99
C TYR A 568 -3.07 -24.28 0.37
N PRO A 569 -4.42 -24.19 0.27
CA PRO A 569 -5.09 -23.01 -0.28
C PRO A 569 -5.43 -21.93 0.76
N LEU A 570 -5.21 -22.16 2.06
CA LEU A 570 -5.71 -21.27 3.12
C LEU A 570 -4.98 -19.92 3.12
N PRO A 571 -5.70 -18.78 3.22
CA PRO A 571 -5.10 -17.45 3.22
C PRO A 571 -4.11 -17.26 4.37
N SER A 572 -3.12 -16.41 4.15
CA SER A 572 -2.10 -16.07 5.13
C SER A 572 -2.35 -14.71 5.79
N TRP A 573 -2.20 -14.67 7.12
CA TRP A 573 -2.03 -13.46 7.92
C TRP A 573 -0.56 -13.42 8.37
N ILE A 574 0.22 -12.47 7.86
CA ILE A 574 1.66 -12.43 8.09
C ILE A 574 2.01 -11.42 9.18
N ALA A 575 2.59 -11.91 10.28
CA ALA A 575 3.28 -11.05 11.23
C ALA A 575 4.55 -10.48 10.59
N THR A 576 4.67 -9.15 10.51
CA THR A 576 5.82 -8.49 9.86
C THR A 576 6.88 -8.01 10.85
N GLY A 577 6.50 -7.81 12.13
CA GLY A 577 7.34 -7.13 13.13
C GLY A 577 7.63 -5.66 12.81
N ALA A 578 7.00 -5.08 11.77
CA ALA A 578 7.24 -3.70 11.37
C ALA A 578 6.50 -2.72 12.29
N PRO A 579 7.04 -1.50 12.53
CA PRO A 579 6.40 -0.49 13.37
C PRO A 579 5.47 0.45 12.57
N THR A 580 5.19 0.18 11.28
CA THR A 580 4.42 1.09 10.42
C THR A 580 3.46 0.35 9.49
N LEU A 581 2.32 0.99 9.23
CA LEU A 581 1.33 0.51 8.26
C LEU A 581 1.92 0.37 6.85
N ALA A 582 2.77 1.31 6.41
CA ALA A 582 3.35 1.26 5.06
C ALA A 582 4.17 -0.01 4.83
N ALA A 583 4.93 -0.45 5.84
CA ALA A 583 5.70 -1.70 5.77
C ALA A 583 4.79 -2.94 5.80
N ALA A 584 3.72 -2.95 6.61
CA ALA A 584 2.71 -4.02 6.56
C ALA A 584 2.02 -4.09 5.19
N GLN A 585 1.63 -2.95 4.63
CA GLN A 585 1.03 -2.89 3.30
C GLN A 585 2.00 -3.41 2.23
N GLN A 586 3.28 -3.00 2.26
CA GLN A 586 4.30 -3.54 1.36
C GLN A 586 4.43 -5.08 1.47
N ALA A 587 4.32 -5.63 2.67
CA ALA A 587 4.35 -7.07 2.91
C ALA A 587 3.15 -7.84 2.30
N CYS A 588 2.05 -7.18 1.90
CA CYS A 588 0.94 -7.81 1.17
C CYS A 588 1.38 -8.44 -0.16
N SER A 589 2.44 -7.92 -0.79
CA SER A 589 3.06 -8.49 -1.99
C SER A 589 4.18 -9.50 -1.71
N GLY A 590 4.32 -9.93 -0.46
CA GLY A 590 5.28 -10.95 -0.04
C GLY A 590 4.86 -12.39 -0.37
N THR A 591 5.68 -13.35 0.06
CA THR A 591 5.38 -14.78 -0.09
C THR A 591 4.40 -15.24 1.01
N PRO A 592 3.25 -15.86 0.67
CA PRO A 592 2.36 -16.45 1.66
C PRO A 592 2.97 -17.68 2.35
N LEU A 593 2.34 -18.15 3.44
CA LEU A 593 2.80 -19.32 4.22
C LEU A 593 2.71 -20.65 3.43
N THR A 594 1.82 -20.70 2.43
CA THR A 594 1.56 -21.89 1.61
C THR A 594 1.51 -21.56 0.12
N GLY A 595 1.97 -22.47 -0.73
CA GLY A 595 2.13 -22.21 -2.17
C GLY A 595 0.83 -22.06 -2.98
N GLY A 596 -0.33 -22.41 -2.39
CA GLY A 596 -1.64 -22.32 -3.04
C GLY A 596 -2.49 -21.12 -2.61
N SER A 597 -1.94 -20.24 -1.76
CA SER A 597 -2.70 -19.17 -1.12
C SER A 597 -2.19 -17.77 -1.49
N ARG A 598 -2.68 -16.76 -0.76
CA ARG A 598 -2.24 -15.36 -0.83
C ARG A 598 -2.19 -14.79 0.57
N ILE A 599 -1.45 -13.71 0.73
CA ILE A 599 -1.52 -12.87 1.93
C ILE A 599 -2.83 -12.08 1.86
N GLU A 600 -3.67 -12.17 2.88
CA GLU A 600 -4.90 -11.39 3.01
C GLU A 600 -4.83 -10.35 4.12
N VAL A 601 -3.98 -10.56 5.12
CA VAL A 601 -3.75 -9.64 6.24
C VAL A 601 -2.25 -9.57 6.54
N THR A 602 -1.75 -8.42 6.94
CA THR A 602 -0.39 -8.26 7.49
C THR A 602 -0.42 -7.45 8.78
N GLN A 603 0.32 -7.90 9.80
CA GLN A 603 0.34 -7.28 11.12
C GLN A 603 1.54 -6.34 11.27
N TYR A 604 1.34 -5.21 11.95
CA TYR A 604 2.35 -4.24 12.39
C TYR A 604 2.01 -3.75 13.80
N VAL A 605 3.01 -3.28 14.55
CA VAL A 605 2.83 -2.85 15.94
C VAL A 605 2.89 -1.32 16.02
N VAL A 606 1.86 -0.69 16.59
CA VAL A 606 1.86 0.76 16.84
C VAL A 606 1.10 1.11 18.12
N GLY A 607 1.67 2.00 18.94
CA GLY A 607 1.00 2.49 20.16
C GLY A 607 0.71 1.41 21.21
N GLY A 608 1.45 0.29 21.20
CA GLY A 608 1.23 -0.84 22.10
C GLY A 608 0.10 -1.79 21.71
N PHE A 609 -0.44 -1.66 20.49
CA PHE A 609 -1.43 -2.58 19.92
C PHE A 609 -0.92 -3.21 18.63
N ASP A 610 -1.33 -4.47 18.43
CA ASP A 610 -1.17 -5.19 17.19
C ASP A 610 -2.27 -4.78 16.20
N ARG A 611 -1.82 -4.32 15.04
CA ARG A 611 -2.65 -3.67 14.03
C ARG A 611 -2.45 -4.33 12.68
N ASN A 612 -3.48 -4.31 11.86
CA ASN A 612 -3.56 -5.16 10.68
C ASN A 612 -3.86 -4.34 9.42
N ALA A 613 -3.11 -4.55 8.35
CA ALA A 613 -3.48 -4.04 7.03
C ALA A 613 -4.30 -5.11 6.28
N SER A 614 -5.42 -4.72 5.64
CA SER A 614 -6.06 -5.62 4.67
C SER A 614 -5.29 -5.61 3.36
N CYS A 615 -4.96 -6.79 2.85
CA CYS A 615 -4.39 -6.99 1.51
C CYS A 615 -5.48 -7.24 0.45
N VAL A 616 -6.76 -7.27 0.87
CA VAL A 616 -7.96 -7.56 0.06
C VAL A 616 -9.11 -6.58 0.31
#